data_AF-A0A2A4Z426-F1
#
_entry.id   AF-A0A2A4Z426-F1
#
_cell.length_a   1.000
_cell.length_b   1.000
_cell.length_c   1.000
_cell.angle_alpha   90.00
_cell.angle_beta   90.00
_cell.angle_gamma   90.00
#
_symmetry.space_group_name_H-M   'P 1'
#
loop_
_entity.id
_entity.type
_entity.pdbx_description
1 polymer ?
#
loop_
_entity_poly.entity_id
_entity_poly.type
_entity_poly.pdbx_seq_one_letter_code
_entity_poly.pdbx_strand_id
1 'polypeptide(L)' 'TYDAKAQELISEKAKLAYPIRDGIPIMLMEEAREL' A
#
# COMPACT_ATOMS: atom_id res chain seq x y z
N THR A 1 -5.40 -2.57 -5.91
CA THR A 1 -5.01 -3.98 -6.11
C THR A 1 -4.10 -4.42 -4.99
N TYR A 2 -4.13 -5.69 -4.58
CA TYR A 2 -3.19 -6.21 -3.57
C TYR A 2 -1.94 -6.77 -4.25
N ASP A 3 -0.76 -6.32 -3.82
CA ASP A 3 0.53 -6.89 -4.20
C ASP A 3 1.02 -7.81 -3.08
N ALA A 4 0.91 -9.12 -3.30
CA ALA A 4 1.34 -10.12 -2.34
C ALA A 4 2.86 -10.19 -2.16
N LYS A 5 3.66 -9.80 -3.17
CA LYS A 5 5.12 -9.83 -3.08
C LYS A 5 5.63 -8.68 -2.22
N ALA A 6 5.05 -7.50 -2.40
CA ALA A 6 5.40 -6.31 -1.64
C ALA A 6 4.67 -6.21 -0.29
N GLN A 7 3.63 -7.03 -0.08
CA GLN A 7 2.69 -6.88 1.05
C GLN A 7 2.08 -5.47 1.06
N GLU A 8 1.57 -5.02 -0.09
CA GLU A 8 1.07 -3.66 -0.27
C GLU A 8 -0.37 -3.64 -0.83
N LEU A 9 -1.15 -2.64 -0.46
CA LEU A 9 -2.37 -2.23 -1.14
C LEU A 9 -2.08 -1.08 -2.11
N ILE A 10 -2.24 -1.36 -3.39
CA ILE A 10 -2.08 -0.42 -4.50
C ILE A 10 -3.38 0.35 -4.71
N SER A 11 -3.31 1.67 -4.65
CA SER A 11 -4.35 2.61 -5.09
C SER A 11 -3.97 3.21 -6.44
N GLU A 12 -4.49 2.63 -7.52
CA GLU A 12 -4.20 3.08 -8.89
C GLU A 12 -4.67 4.52 -9.15
N LYS A 13 -5.80 4.92 -8.53
CA LYS A 13 -6.33 6.28 -8.65
C LYS A 13 -5.42 7.32 -8.00
N ALA A 14 -4.83 6.96 -6.86
CA ALA A 14 -3.95 7.85 -6.11
C ALA A 14 -2.49 7.75 -6.58
N LYS A 15 -2.14 6.74 -7.37
CA LYS A 15 -0.76 6.38 -7.72
C LYS A 15 0.12 6.09 -6.49
N LEU A 16 -0.47 5.44 -5.48
CA LEU A 16 0.18 5.14 -4.20
C LEU A 16 0.05 3.66 -3.82
N ALA A 17 1.06 3.12 -3.16
CA ALA A 17 1.07 1.80 -2.54
C ALA A 17 1.20 1.93 -1.02
N TYR A 18 0.30 1.30 -0.28
CA TYR A 18 0.25 1.33 1.18
C TYR A 18 0.74 0.00 1.76
N PRO A 19 1.67 -0.02 2.71
CA PRO A 19 2.18 -1.27 3.26
C PRO A 19 1.14 -1.95 4.16
N ILE A 20 1.24 -3.28 4.24
CA ILE A 20 0.48 -4.13 5.15
C ILE A 20 1.45 -4.66 6.21
N ARG A 21 1.15 -4.44 7.48
CA ARG A 21 1.93 -4.96 8.62
C ARG A 21 1.00 -5.82 9.49
N ASP A 22 1.40 -7.05 9.78
CA ASP A 22 0.61 -8.01 10.56
C ASP A 22 -0.81 -8.25 10.02
N GLY A 23 -0.97 -8.20 8.69
CA GLY A 23 -2.27 -8.34 8.02
C GLY A 23 -3.15 -7.08 8.06
N ILE A 24 -2.67 -5.97 8.63
CA ILE A 24 -3.38 -4.70 8.72
C ILE A 24 -2.77 -3.70 7.72
N PRO A 25 -3.55 -3.16 6.77
CA PRO A 25 -3.09 -2.10 5.88
C PRO A 25 -2.87 -0.78 6.63
N ILE A 26 -1.72 -0.14 6.40
CA ILE A 26 -1.41 1.18 6.95
C ILE A 26 -1.74 2.24 5.89
N MET A 27 -2.93 2.81 6.00
CA MET A 27 -3.45 3.84 5.07
C MET A 27 -3.00 5.26 5.48
N LEU A 28 -1.71 5.45 5.74
CA LEU A 28 -1.11 6.74 6.05
C LEU A 28 -0.34 7.26 4.84
N MET A 29 -0.50 8.55 4.52
CA MET A 29 0.17 9.16 3.36
C MET A 29 1.70 9.11 3.48
N GLU A 30 2.24 9.27 4.70
CA GLU A 30 3.68 9.25 4.98
C GLU A 30 4.31 7.86 4.82
N GLU A 31 3.49 6.82 4.94
CA GLU A 31 3.91 5.43 4.76
C GLU A 31 3.68 4.93 3.33
N ALA A 32 3.02 5.74 2.50
CA ALA A 32 2.71 5.38 1.14
C ALA A 32 3.94 5.53 0.24
N ARG A 33 4.16 4.53 -0.61
CA ARG A 33 5.17 4.56 -1.67
C ARG A 33 4.52 5.02 -2.97
N GLU A 34 5.18 5.87 -3.74
CA GLU A 34 4.72 6.22 -5.09
C GLU A 34 4.84 5.01 -6.05
N LEU A 35 3.84 4.88 -6.93
CA LEU A 35 3.75 3.80 -7.93
C LEU A 35 4.52 4.11 -9.22
#